data_AF-B7MUC1-F1
#
_entry.id   AF-B7MUC1-F1
#
_cell.length_a   1.000
_cell.length_b   1.000
_cell.length_c   1.000
_cell.angle_alpha   90.00
_cell.angle_beta   90.00
_cell.angle_gamma   90.00
#
_symmetry.space_group_name_H-M   'P 1'
#
loop_
_entity.id
_entity.type
_entity.pdbx_description
1 polymer ?
#
loop_
_entity_poly.entity_id
_entity_poly.type
_entity_poly.pdbx_seq_one_letter_code
_entity_poly.pdbx_strand_id
1 'polypeptide(L)'
;MKYLLIFLLVLAIFVISVTLGAQNDQQVTFNYLLAQGEYRISTLLAVLFAAGVAIGWLICGLFWLRVRVSLARAERKIKRLENQLSPATDVAVAPHSSASKE
;
A
#
# COMPACT_ATOMS: atom_id res chain seq x y z
N MET A 1 21.18 2.89 10.59
CA MET A 1 22.05 3.39 9.49
C MET A 1 21.60 2.98 8.09
N LYS A 2 21.23 1.71 7.83
CA LYS A 2 20.87 1.23 6.48
C LYS A 2 19.72 2.02 5.81
N TYR A 3 18.64 2.31 6.54
CA TYR A 3 17.52 3.10 6.02
C TYR A 3 17.86 4.56 5.75
N LEU A 4 18.78 5.16 6.53
CA LEU A 4 19.25 6.53 6.33
C LEU A 4 20.04 6.62 5.02
N LEU A 5 20.98 5.69 4.78
CA LEU A 5 21.74 5.63 3.53
C LEU A 5 20.86 5.40 2.31
N ILE A 6 19.89 4.49 2.40
CA ILE A 6 18.92 4.25 1.31
C ILE A 6 18.09 5.50 1.05
N PHE A 7 17.61 6.17 2.09
CA PHE A 7 16.84 7.42 1.95
C PHE A 7 17.68 8.51 1.27
N LEU A 8 18.93 8.70 1.70
CA LEU A 8 19.81 9.73 1.15
C LEU A 8 20.17 9.43 -0.33
N LEU A 9 20.38 8.16 -0.67
CA LEU A 9 20.58 7.72 -2.05
C LEU A 9 19.35 8.01 -2.93
N VAL A 10 18.15 7.64 -2.46
CA VAL A 10 16.90 7.91 -3.18
C VAL A 10 16.69 9.42 -3.34
N LEU A 11 16.95 10.20 -2.29
CA LEU A 11 16.85 11.66 -2.34
C LEU A 11 17.83 12.26 -3.35
N ALA A 12 19.08 11.80 -3.37
CA ALA A 12 20.08 12.25 -4.33
C ALA A 12 19.66 11.95 -5.78
N ILE A 13 19.19 10.73 -6.07
CA ILE A 13 18.68 10.36 -7.39
C ILE A 13 17.49 11.24 -7.77
N PHE A 14 16.57 11.48 -6.84
CA PHE A 14 15.40 12.33 -7.06
C PHE A 14 15.79 13.76 -7.41
N VAL A 15 16.71 14.37 -6.65
CA VAL A 15 17.22 15.73 -6.92
C VAL A 15 17.86 15.79 -8.30
N ILE A 16 18.76 14.85 -8.63
CA ILE A 16 19.41 14.81 -9.94
C ILE A 16 18.37 14.71 -11.07
N SER A 17 17.38 13.83 -10.92
CA SER A 17 16.35 13.63 -11.93
C SER A 17 15.49 14.88 -12.15
N VAL A 18 15.12 15.60 -11.07
CA VAL A 18 14.38 16.87 -11.15
C VAL A 18 15.23 17.97 -11.77
N THR A 19 16.50 18.08 -11.38
CA THR A 19 17.42 19.09 -11.91
C THR A 19 17.70 18.88 -13.40
N LEU A 20 17.93 17.63 -13.84
CA LEU A 20 18.10 17.30 -15.25
C LEU A 20 16.83 17.61 -16.06
N GLY A 21 15.66 17.35 -15.48
CA GLY A 21 14.39 17.80 -16.05
C GLY A 21 14.36 19.32 -16.17
N ALA A 22 14.57 20.06 -15.08
CA ALA A 22 14.46 21.52 -15.04
C ALA A 22 15.43 22.25 -15.99
N GLN A 23 16.64 21.71 -16.20
CA GLN A 23 17.61 22.26 -17.15
C GLN A 23 17.31 21.89 -18.61
N ASN A 24 16.32 21.04 -18.87
CA ASN A 24 15.89 20.75 -20.22
C ASN A 24 15.00 21.90 -20.73
N ASP A 25 15.65 22.89 -21.34
CA ASP A 25 15.02 24.10 -21.92
C ASP A 25 14.41 23.85 -23.30
N GLN A 26 14.47 22.62 -23.82
CA GLN A 26 13.89 22.29 -25.11
C GLN A 26 12.36 22.44 -25.05
N GLN A 27 11.85 23.25 -25.97
CA GLN A 27 10.43 23.52 -26.12
C GLN A 27 9.86 22.69 -27.27
N VAL A 28 8.65 22.18 -27.07
CA VAL A 28 7.87 21.44 -28.05
C VAL A 28 6.57 22.20 -28.29
N THR A 29 6.29 22.47 -29.55
CA THR A 29 5.07 23.10 -30.02
C THR A 29 3.95 22.06 -30.08
N PHE A 30 2.90 22.28 -29.29
CA PHE A 30 1.66 21.51 -29.37
C PHE A 30 0.63 22.31 -30.14
N ASN A 31 0.28 21.82 -31.33
CA ASN A 31 -0.83 22.35 -32.11
C ASN A 31 -2.12 21.63 -31.70
N TYR A 32 -2.91 22.28 -30.85
CA TYR A 32 -4.29 21.89 -30.62
C TYR A 32 -5.17 22.41 -31.75
N LEU A 33 -6.29 21.72 -32.00
CA LEU A 33 -7.23 22.03 -33.10
C LEU A 33 -7.73 23.49 -33.13
N LEU A 34 -7.63 24.22 -32.02
CA LEU A 34 -8.08 25.61 -31.88
C LEU A 34 -6.95 26.57 -31.42
N ALA A 35 -5.78 26.06 -31.01
CA ALA A 35 -4.71 26.89 -30.43
C ALA A 35 -3.35 26.18 -30.44
N GLN A 36 -2.27 26.94 -30.58
CA GLN A 36 -0.90 26.45 -30.46
C GLN A 36 -0.33 26.83 -29.08
N GLY A 37 0.22 25.87 -28.35
CA GLY A 37 0.89 26.08 -27.07
C GLY A 37 2.33 25.58 -27.11
N GLU A 38 3.27 26.39 -26.60
CA GLU A 38 4.67 26.00 -26.43
C GLU A 38 4.90 25.49 -25.01
N TYR A 39 5.34 24.24 -24.90
CA TYR A 39 5.61 23.62 -23.61
C TYR A 39 7.04 23.09 -23.55
N ARG A 40 7.66 23.19 -22.39
CA ARG A 40 8.97 22.60 -22.15
C ARG A 40 8.83 21.09 -21.99
N ILE A 41 9.76 20.32 -22.54
CA ILE A 41 9.78 18.85 -22.35
C ILE A 41 9.82 18.50 -20.87
N SER A 42 10.55 19.29 -20.11
CA SER A 42 10.69 19.17 -18.66
C SER A 42 9.36 19.18 -17.91
N THR A 43 8.45 20.08 -18.27
CA THR A 43 7.15 20.18 -17.60
C THR A 43 6.24 19.03 -17.97
N LEU A 44 6.23 18.63 -19.25
CA LEU A 44 5.48 17.45 -19.70
C LEU A 44 5.94 16.18 -18.97
N LEU A 45 7.24 15.96 -18.92
CA LEU A 45 7.83 14.78 -18.29
C LEU A 45 7.55 14.77 -16.78
N ALA A 46 7.67 15.93 -16.12
CA ALA A 46 7.35 16.07 -14.70
C ALA A 46 5.88 15.76 -14.40
N VAL A 47 4.95 16.27 -15.23
CA VAL A 47 3.51 16.01 -15.06
C VAL A 47 3.19 14.53 -15.28
N LEU A 48 3.74 13.91 -16.33
CA LEU A 48 3.54 12.48 -16.60
C LEU A 48 4.11 11.61 -15.49
N PHE A 49 5.30 11.94 -14.99
CA PHE A 49 5.92 11.22 -13.88
C PHE A 49 5.09 11.35 -12.59
N ALA A 50 4.69 12.57 -12.23
CA ALA A 50 3.87 12.82 -11.05
C ALA A 50 2.51 12.09 -11.14
N ALA A 51 1.86 12.13 -12.30
CA ALA A 51 0.61 11.41 -12.55
C ALA A 51 0.82 9.89 -12.43
N GLY A 52 1.89 9.35 -13.02
CA GLY A 52 2.23 7.92 -12.92
C GLY A 52 2.47 7.48 -11.48
N VAL A 53 3.21 8.27 -10.70
CA VAL A 53 3.44 8.01 -9.26
C VAL A 53 2.13 8.09 -8.47
N ALA A 54 1.29 9.09 -8.73
CA ALA A 54 0.00 9.25 -8.06
C ALA A 54 -0.94 8.06 -8.33
N ILE A 55 -1.02 7.61 -9.59
CA ILE A 55 -1.82 6.44 -9.98
C ILE A 55 -1.25 5.18 -9.32
N GLY A 56 0.07 4.97 -9.39
CA GLY A 56 0.72 3.82 -8.76
C GLY A 56 0.51 3.79 -7.24
N TRP A 57 0.61 4.93 -6.57
CA TRP A 57 0.33 5.08 -5.15
C TRP A 57 -1.13 4.76 -4.84
N LEU A 58 -2.08 5.28 -5.63
CA LEU A 58 -3.49 5.04 -5.43
C LEU A 58 -3.83 3.55 -5.53
N ILE A 59 -3.35 2.88 -6.58
CA ILE A 59 -3.55 1.44 -6.78
C ILE A 59 -2.91 0.66 -5.63
N CYS A 60 -1.62 0.89 -5.35
CA CYS A 60 -0.92 0.20 -4.27
C CYS A 60 -1.61 0.40 -2.91
N GLY A 61 -1.99 1.64 -2.59
CA GLY A 61 -2.69 1.99 -1.36
C GLY A 61 -4.05 1.29 -1.22
N LEU A 62 -4.84 1.23 -2.30
CA LEU A 62 -6.11 0.51 -2.30
C LEU A 62 -5.91 -0.99 -2.08
N PHE A 63 -4.98 -1.63 -2.78
CA PHE A 63 -4.69 -3.06 -2.61
C PHE A 63 -4.16 -3.37 -1.20
N TRP A 64 -3.23 -2.55 -0.70
CA TRP A 64 -2.71 -2.68 0.65
C TRP A 64 -3.82 -2.58 1.70
N LEU A 65 -4.71 -1.58 1.58
CA LEU A 65 -5.84 -1.41 2.48
C LEU A 65 -6.79 -2.62 2.42
N ARG A 66 -7.07 -3.13 1.23
CA ARG A 66 -7.94 -4.30 1.01
C ARG A 66 -7.38 -5.55 1.70
N VAL A 67 -6.07 -5.77 1.61
CA VAL A 67 -5.37 -6.85 2.31
C VAL A 67 -5.41 -6.65 3.83
N ARG A 68 -5.15 -5.43 4.30
CA ARG A 68 -5.21 -5.08 5.73
C ARG A 68 -6.59 -5.32 6.34
N VAL A 69 -7.65 -4.94 5.63
CA VAL A 69 -9.04 -5.17 6.04
C VAL A 69 -9.38 -6.66 6.02
N SER A 70 -8.92 -7.40 5.00
CA SER A 70 -9.09 -8.85 4.91
C SER A 70 -8.48 -9.56 6.13
N LEU A 71 -7.24 -9.19 6.49
CA LEU A 71 -6.53 -9.75 7.64
C LEU A 71 -7.28 -9.48 8.95
N ALA A 72 -7.69 -8.22 9.19
CA ALA A 72 -8.43 -7.87 10.39
C ALA A 72 -9.78 -8.62 10.48
N ARG A 73 -10.44 -8.88 9.35
CA ARG A 73 -11.67 -9.70 9.31
C ARG A 73 -11.37 -11.18 9.58
N ALA A 74 -10.29 -11.73 9.05
CA ALA A 74 -9.87 -13.12 9.27
C ALA A 74 -9.52 -13.36 10.75
N GLU A 75 -8.74 -12.49 11.37
CA GLU A 75 -8.40 -12.56 12.80
C GLU A 75 -9.65 -12.51 13.69
N ARG A 76 -10.62 -11.64 13.37
CA ARG A 76 -11.90 -11.58 14.10
C ARG A 76 -12.72 -12.86 13.95
N LYS A 77 -12.68 -13.51 12.78
CA LYS A 77 -13.36 -14.79 12.56
C LYS A 77 -12.70 -15.91 13.38
N ILE A 78 -11.37 -15.97 13.39
CA ILE A 78 -10.62 -16.95 14.20
C ILE A 78 -10.98 -16.80 15.69
N LYS A 79 -10.91 -15.59 16.25
CA LYS A 79 -11.27 -15.35 17.66
C LYS A 79 -12.69 -15.75 18.01
N ARG A 80 -13.65 -15.57 17.09
CA ARG A 80 -15.05 -16.00 17.30
C ARG A 80 -15.19 -17.51 17.32
N LEU A 81 -14.48 -18.21 16.44
CA LEU A 81 -14.49 -19.68 16.39
C LEU A 81 -13.81 -20.26 17.64
N GLU A 82 -12.67 -19.71 18.07
CA GLU A 82 -12.00 -20.10 19.32
C GLU A 82 -12.90 -19.91 20.56
N ASN A 83 -13.63 -18.79 20.64
CA ASN A 83 -14.59 -18.55 21.72
C ASN A 83 -15.82 -19.46 21.69
N GLN A 84 -16.22 -19.99 20.53
CA GLN A 84 -17.32 -20.97 20.42
C GLN A 84 -16.85 -22.40 20.71
N LEU A 85 -15.57 -22.70 20.49
CA LEU A 85 -15.00 -24.02 20.78
C LEU A 85 -14.61 -24.19 22.26
N SER A 86 -14.30 -23.10 22.95
CA SER A 86 -14.02 -23.10 24.41
C SER A 86 -15.16 -23.69 25.26
N PRO A 87 -16.45 -23.29 25.11
CA PRO A 87 -17.54 -23.88 25.89
C PRO A 87 -17.85 -25.34 25.53
N ALA A 88 -17.39 -25.86 24.39
CA ALA A 88 -17.60 -27.27 24.00
C ALA A 88 -16.58 -28.22 24.65
N THR A 89 -15.42 -27.71 25.09
CA THR A 89 -14.38 -28.53 25.74
C THR A 89 -14.63 -28.68 27.24
N ASP A 90 -15.25 -27.70 27.89
CA ASP A 90 -15.59 -27.78 29.33
C ASP A 90 -16.73 -28.76 29.65
N VAL A 91 -17.59 -29.11 28.68
CA VAL A 91 -18.69 -30.08 28.90
C VAL A 91 -18.21 -31.54 28.79
N ALA A 92 -17.11 -31.80 28.07
CA ALA A 92 -16.59 -33.16 27.88
C ALA A 92 -15.70 -33.65 29.04
N VAL A 93 -15.34 -32.77 29.99
CA VAL A 93 -14.48 -33.10 31.15
C VAL A 93 -15.24 -32.86 32.46
N ALA A 94 -16.48 -33.33 32.55
CA ALA A 94 -17.10 -33.59 33.86
C ALA A 94 -16.67 -35.00 34.31
N PRO A 95 -15.80 -35.15 35.33
CA PRO A 95 -15.46 -36.45 35.86
C PRO A 95 -16.61 -36.92 36.74
N HIS A 96 -17.50 -37.75 36.21
CA HIS A 96 -18.34 -38.57 37.07
C HIS A 96 -17.49 -39.73 37.62
N SER A 97 -16.71 -39.42 38.64
CA SER A 97 -16.24 -40.38 39.63
C SER A 97 -17.18 -40.37 40.83
N SER A 98 -17.99 -41.43 40.98
CA SER A 98 -18.53 -41.96 42.25
C SER A 98 -19.39 -43.19 41.91
N ALA A 99 -18.91 -44.43 42.03
CA ALA A 99 -18.81 -45.23 43.25
C ALA A 99 -20.16 -45.42 44.01
N SER A 100 -20.77 -46.60 43.88
CA SER A 100 -21.51 -47.40 44.90
C SER A 100 -22.17 -48.59 44.17
N LYS A 101 -21.83 -49.85 44.48
CA LYS A 101 -22.61 -50.79 45.33
C LYS A 101 -24.09 -50.81 44.91
N GLU A 102 -24.62 -51.89 44.35
CA GLU A 102 -24.79 -53.23 44.96
C GLU A 102 -24.96 -54.31 43.89
#